data_AF-A0A8H2ZHY7-F1
#
_entry.id   AF-A0A8H2ZHY7-F1
#
_cell.length_a   1.000
_cell.length_b   1.000
_cell.length_c   1.000
_cell.angle_alpha   90.00
_cell.angle_beta   90.00
_cell.angle_gamma   90.00
#
_symmetry.space_group_name_H-M   'P 1'
#
loop_
_entity.id
_entity.type
_entity.pdbx_description
1 polymer ?
#
loop_
_entity_poly.entity_id
_entity_poly.type
_entity_poly.pdbx_seq_one_letter_code
_entity_poly.pdbx_strand_id
1 'polypeptide(L)'
;MFGKLGGIFSWDKRTVVQRYTQDLSQITGEIHALEKSLQRGQDTINRIQSRLTTYGLMGSGAVMAYVYMERMFPYWSNFVSLIATFIACVAVLMSLKWLASLIYGKYQTYQQRKLNKLKAIHQKKLNELKKETNFHETNSIIQRFSSGEDQSDDAMILIDDELKEKYSELQNLKNELEALKHNENQTGLNKEEKDVWFDKVIGVLAGGNDLDKLPKPIVCPNCQKHSGAYRILGKPLLFICPYCQYKIGENTESVLPQEQQYETKKEQSTESQSIENQSTDK
;
A
#
# COMPACT_ATOMS: atom_id res chain seq x y z
N MET A 1 2.36 -27.04 -54.77
CA MET A 1 3.10 -27.32 -53.51
C MET A 1 2.32 -26.67 -52.38
N PHE A 2 1.59 -27.47 -51.62
CA PHE A 2 0.76 -27.05 -50.49
C PHE A 2 1.61 -26.99 -49.22
N GLY A 3 1.77 -25.79 -48.65
CA GLY A 3 2.44 -25.55 -47.39
C GLY A 3 1.43 -25.29 -46.28
N LYS A 4 1.44 -26.15 -45.26
CA LYS A 4 0.62 -26.14 -44.04
C LYS A 4 0.45 -24.74 -43.41
N LEU A 5 -0.78 -24.23 -43.43
CA LEU A 5 -1.28 -23.24 -42.45
C LEU A 5 -2.07 -24.01 -41.38
N GLY A 6 -1.34 -24.54 -40.41
CA GLY A 6 -1.92 -25.26 -39.29
C GLY A 6 -1.25 -24.83 -37.99
N GLY A 7 -2.04 -24.18 -37.12
CA GLY A 7 -1.79 -24.17 -35.69
C GLY A 7 -1.36 -22.84 -35.08
N ILE A 8 -2.34 -21.98 -34.76
CA ILE A 8 -2.29 -21.15 -33.55
C ILE A 8 -3.72 -21.05 -32.98
N PHE A 9 -4.20 -22.15 -32.40
CA PHE A 9 -5.37 -22.10 -31.52
C PHE A 9 -5.05 -22.98 -30.31
N SER A 10 -4.12 -22.51 -29.48
CA SER A 10 -3.90 -23.10 -28.16
C SER A 10 -5.13 -22.79 -27.32
N TRP A 11 -5.96 -23.81 -27.09
CA TRP A 11 -7.06 -23.72 -26.13
C TRP A 11 -6.47 -23.40 -24.76
N ASP A 12 -6.84 -22.24 -24.23
CA ASP A 12 -6.47 -21.82 -22.89
C ASP A 12 -7.11 -22.79 -21.88
N LYS A 13 -6.28 -23.50 -21.10
CA LYS A 13 -6.72 -24.50 -20.11
C LYS A 13 -7.15 -23.87 -18.78
N ARG A 14 -7.12 -22.54 -18.67
CA ARG A 14 -7.52 -21.83 -17.45
C ARG A 14 -9.00 -22.09 -17.13
N THR A 15 -9.30 -22.26 -15.84
CA THR A 15 -10.69 -22.37 -15.39
C THR A 15 -11.41 -21.05 -15.67
N VAL A 16 -12.72 -21.11 -15.88
CA VAL A 16 -13.56 -19.94 -16.17
C VAL A 16 -13.32 -18.83 -15.14
N VAL A 17 -13.31 -19.21 -13.85
CA VAL A 17 -13.02 -18.33 -12.71
C VAL A 17 -11.67 -17.62 -12.88
N GLN A 18 -10.61 -18.37 -13.21
CA GLN A 18 -9.24 -17.84 -13.30
C GLN A 18 -9.09 -16.81 -14.43
N ARG A 19 -9.81 -17.00 -15.54
CA ARG A 19 -9.87 -16.02 -16.63
C ARG A 19 -10.55 -14.72 -16.18
N TYR A 20 -11.70 -14.81 -15.52
CA TYR A 20 -12.39 -13.62 -15.02
C TYR A 20 -11.60 -12.90 -13.93
N THR A 21 -10.90 -13.60 -13.04
CA THR A 21 -10.06 -12.95 -12.04
C THR A 21 -8.92 -12.15 -12.67
N GLN A 22 -8.34 -12.66 -13.76
CA GLN A 22 -7.29 -11.95 -14.50
C GLN A 22 -7.85 -10.75 -15.26
N ASP A 23 -9.01 -10.89 -15.91
CA ASP A 23 -9.66 -9.78 -16.60
C ASP A 23 -10.08 -8.67 -15.62
N LEU A 24 -10.63 -9.04 -14.45
CA LEU A 24 -11.02 -8.11 -13.40
C LEU A 24 -9.81 -7.37 -12.82
N SER A 25 -8.70 -8.06 -12.54
CA SER A 25 -7.48 -7.42 -12.02
C SER A 25 -6.86 -6.46 -13.03
N GLN A 26 -6.87 -6.81 -14.33
CA GLN A 26 -6.42 -5.91 -15.38
C GLN A 26 -7.29 -4.65 -15.47
N ILE A 27 -8.62 -4.80 -15.49
CA ILE A 27 -9.55 -3.66 -15.56
C ILE A 27 -9.39 -2.76 -14.33
N THR A 28 -9.28 -3.35 -13.14
CA THR A 28 -9.04 -2.61 -11.90
C THR A 28 -7.73 -1.84 -11.96
N GLY A 29 -6.64 -2.47 -12.43
CA GLY A 29 -5.35 -1.79 -12.64
C GLY A 29 -5.44 -0.61 -13.62
N GLU A 30 -6.17 -0.76 -14.72
CA GLU A 30 -6.41 0.34 -15.68
C GLU A 30 -7.23 1.48 -15.07
N ILE A 31 -8.25 1.17 -14.26
CA ILE A 31 -9.05 2.17 -13.54
C ILE A 31 -8.14 2.98 -12.60
N HIS A 32 -7.31 2.32 -11.79
CA HIS A 32 -6.41 2.99 -10.86
C HIS A 32 -5.35 3.84 -11.57
N ALA A 33 -4.77 3.33 -12.66
CA ALA A 33 -3.83 4.10 -13.46
C ALA A 33 -4.48 5.38 -14.01
N LEU A 34 -5.73 5.29 -14.48
CA LEU A 34 -6.48 6.43 -14.98
C LEU A 34 -6.82 7.42 -13.87
N GLU A 35 -7.30 6.93 -12.73
CA GLU A 35 -7.67 7.75 -11.57
C GLU A 35 -6.46 8.50 -10.99
N LYS A 36 -5.33 7.81 -10.85
CA LYS A 36 -4.05 8.43 -10.46
C LYS A 36 -3.59 9.48 -11.46
N SER A 37 -3.80 9.24 -12.76
CA SER A 37 -3.48 10.23 -13.80
C SER A 37 -4.36 11.48 -13.72
N LEU A 38 -5.65 11.30 -13.38
CA LEU A 38 -6.60 12.39 -13.17
C LEU A 38 -6.23 13.22 -11.94
N GLN A 39 -5.92 12.56 -10.83
CA GLN A 39 -5.51 13.21 -9.58
C GLN A 39 -4.22 14.03 -9.78
N ARG A 40 -3.18 13.41 -10.37
CA ARG A 40 -1.94 14.11 -10.70
C ARG A 40 -2.16 15.26 -11.67
N GLY A 41 -3.07 15.10 -12.62
CA GLY A 41 -3.48 16.14 -13.56
C GLY A 41 -4.03 17.36 -12.83
N GLN A 42 -4.94 17.16 -11.89
CA GLN A 42 -5.55 18.24 -11.10
C GLN A 42 -4.50 19.03 -10.29
N ASP A 43 -3.58 18.34 -9.62
CA ASP A 43 -2.51 18.98 -8.83
C ASP A 43 -1.52 19.75 -9.70
N THR A 44 -1.20 19.21 -10.87
CA THR A 44 -0.31 19.87 -11.82
C THR A 44 -0.95 21.14 -12.36
N ILE A 45 -2.25 21.12 -12.59
CA ILE A 45 -3.00 22.27 -13.08
C ILE A 45 -3.12 23.36 -12.04
N ASN A 46 -3.42 23.02 -10.79
CA ASN A 46 -3.44 24.00 -9.70
C ASN A 46 -2.08 24.71 -9.58
N ARG A 47 -0.98 23.95 -9.70
CA ARG A 47 0.39 24.51 -9.73
C ARG A 47 0.63 25.40 -10.95
N ILE A 48 0.23 24.98 -12.15
CA ILE A 48 0.39 25.78 -13.37
C ILE A 48 -0.45 27.05 -13.30
N GLN A 49 -1.71 26.98 -12.85
CA GLN A 49 -2.59 28.13 -12.72
C GLN A 49 -2.06 29.16 -11.72
N SER A 50 -1.49 28.71 -10.60
CA SER A 50 -0.83 29.57 -9.63
C SER A 50 0.39 30.27 -10.23
N ARG A 51 1.28 29.52 -10.89
CA ARG A 51 2.45 30.10 -11.59
C ARG A 51 2.03 31.10 -12.66
N LEU A 52 1.02 30.78 -13.46
CA LEU A 52 0.50 31.67 -14.51
C LEU A 52 -0.03 32.98 -13.92
N THR A 53 -0.71 32.94 -12.77
CA THR A 53 -1.14 34.18 -12.10
C THR A 53 0.02 35.00 -11.55
N THR A 54 1.04 34.35 -10.97
CA THR A 54 2.22 35.05 -10.45
C THR A 54 3.01 35.74 -11.56
N TYR A 55 3.29 35.03 -12.66
CA TYR A 55 3.99 35.60 -13.81
C TYR A 55 3.14 36.62 -14.57
N GLY A 56 1.82 36.40 -14.67
CA GLY A 56 0.89 37.36 -15.27
C GLY A 56 0.84 38.69 -14.50
N LEU A 57 0.80 38.62 -13.16
CA LEU A 57 0.87 39.82 -12.31
C LEU A 57 2.20 40.55 -12.47
N MET A 58 3.32 39.83 -12.42
CA MET A 58 4.66 40.40 -12.59
C MET A 58 4.81 41.10 -13.97
N GLY A 59 4.35 40.46 -15.04
CA GLY A 59 4.36 41.04 -16.39
C GLY A 59 3.46 42.27 -16.50
N SER A 60 2.25 42.22 -15.93
CA SER A 60 1.35 43.37 -15.92
C SER A 60 1.93 44.57 -15.15
N GLY A 61 2.64 44.32 -14.05
CA GLY A 61 3.37 45.35 -13.29
C GLY A 61 4.52 45.96 -14.10
N ALA A 62 5.29 45.16 -14.82
CA ALA A 62 6.37 45.66 -15.68
C ALA A 62 5.84 46.53 -16.83
N VAL A 63 4.75 46.13 -17.49
CA VAL A 63 4.09 46.94 -18.53
C VAL A 63 3.56 48.25 -17.95
N MET A 64 2.93 48.19 -16.78
CA MET A 64 2.44 49.39 -16.10
C MET A 64 3.58 50.34 -15.72
N ALA A 65 4.69 49.81 -15.20
CA ALA A 65 5.88 50.60 -14.84
C ALA A 65 6.55 51.23 -16.08
N TYR A 66 6.61 50.51 -17.20
CA TYR A 66 7.12 51.01 -18.47
C TYR A 66 6.28 52.18 -18.99
N VAL A 67 4.95 52.00 -19.05
CA VAL A 67 4.01 53.06 -19.47
C VAL A 67 4.07 54.27 -18.54
N TYR A 68 4.27 54.05 -17.25
CA TYR A 68 4.42 55.11 -16.25
C TYR A 68 5.70 55.94 -16.47
N MET A 69 6.84 55.28 -16.70
CA MET A 69 8.14 55.95 -16.95
C MET A 69 8.11 56.78 -18.24
N GLU A 70 7.51 56.26 -19.31
CA GLU A 70 7.43 56.95 -20.61
C GLU A 70 6.47 58.17 -20.57
N ARG A 71 5.50 58.19 -19.64
CA ARG A 71 4.48 59.26 -19.50
C ARG A 71 4.69 60.19 -18.30
N MET A 72 5.88 60.20 -17.70
CA MET A 72 6.22 61.03 -16.53
C MET A 72 6.11 62.55 -16.78
N PHE A 73 6.05 63.03 -18.04
CA PHE A 73 5.90 64.45 -18.41
C PHE A 73 4.48 64.81 -18.94
N PRO A 74 3.96 66.02 -18.67
CA PRO A 74 2.64 66.17 -18.04
C PRO A 74 1.54 66.65 -19.00
N TYR A 75 0.41 65.92 -19.11
CA TYR A 75 -0.93 66.46 -19.45
C TYR A 75 -2.06 65.49 -19.01
N TRP A 76 -3.24 66.04 -18.69
CA TRP A 76 -4.42 65.34 -18.10
C TRP A 76 -4.97 64.15 -18.93
N SER A 77 -4.63 64.03 -20.22
CA SER A 77 -4.99 62.88 -21.09
C SER A 77 -4.27 61.58 -20.75
N ASN A 78 -3.18 61.64 -19.96
CA ASN A 78 -2.36 60.49 -19.61
C ASN A 78 -3.06 59.53 -18.63
N PHE A 79 -3.98 60.02 -17.79
CA PHE A 79 -4.67 59.20 -16.79
C PHE A 79 -5.66 58.20 -17.43
N VAL A 80 -6.41 58.64 -18.45
CA VAL A 80 -7.35 57.78 -19.19
C VAL A 80 -6.60 56.66 -19.91
N SER A 81 -5.44 56.94 -20.50
CA SER A 81 -4.63 55.92 -21.17
C SER A 81 -4.06 54.89 -20.19
N LEU A 82 -3.62 55.30 -19.00
CA LEU A 82 -3.15 54.39 -17.95
C LEU A 82 -4.25 53.42 -17.49
N ILE A 83 -5.45 53.94 -17.21
CA ILE A 83 -6.60 53.10 -16.82
C ILE A 83 -6.96 52.12 -17.95
N ALA A 84 -7.00 52.58 -19.20
CA ALA A 84 -7.29 51.73 -20.34
C ALA A 84 -6.27 50.58 -20.48
N THR A 85 -4.97 50.85 -20.29
CA THR A 85 -3.92 49.81 -20.35
C THR A 85 -4.05 48.80 -19.21
N PHE A 86 -4.41 49.24 -18.01
CA PHE A 86 -4.62 48.34 -16.87
C PHE A 86 -5.80 47.41 -17.11
N ILE A 87 -6.94 47.95 -17.55
CA ILE A 87 -8.14 47.18 -17.89
C ILE A 87 -7.83 46.17 -19.00
N ALA A 88 -7.09 46.58 -20.03
CA ALA A 88 -6.67 45.70 -21.11
C ALA A 88 -5.81 44.53 -20.60
N CYS A 89 -4.84 44.79 -19.72
CA CYS A 89 -4.01 43.73 -19.12
C CYS A 89 -4.83 42.73 -18.30
N VAL A 90 -5.77 43.23 -17.48
CA VAL A 90 -6.65 42.36 -16.68
C VAL A 90 -7.56 41.53 -17.58
N ALA A 91 -8.15 42.13 -18.63
CA ALA A 91 -8.99 41.44 -19.59
C ALA A 91 -8.23 40.32 -20.32
N VAL A 92 -6.99 40.57 -20.73
CA VAL A 92 -6.12 39.56 -21.35
C VAL A 92 -5.85 38.40 -20.39
N LEU A 93 -5.47 38.66 -19.13
CA LEU A 93 -5.25 37.60 -18.13
C LEU A 93 -6.51 36.77 -17.84
N MET A 94 -7.66 37.42 -17.75
CA MET A 94 -8.94 36.75 -17.52
C MET A 94 -9.35 35.87 -18.70
N SER A 95 -9.18 36.35 -19.93
CA SER A 95 -9.46 35.57 -21.14
C SER A 95 -8.54 34.34 -21.27
N LEU A 96 -7.25 34.48 -20.95
CA LEU A 96 -6.30 33.37 -20.90
C LEU A 96 -6.68 32.32 -19.86
N LYS A 97 -7.06 32.72 -18.64
CA LYS A 97 -7.52 31.78 -17.61
C LYS A 97 -8.81 31.09 -18.01
N TRP A 98 -9.75 31.81 -18.61
CA TRP A 98 -11.03 31.24 -19.07
C TRP A 98 -10.83 30.22 -20.20
N LEU A 99 -9.98 30.53 -21.17
CA LEU A 99 -9.65 29.60 -22.25
C LEU A 99 -8.99 28.33 -21.70
N ALA A 100 -8.03 28.47 -20.78
CA ALA A 100 -7.37 27.35 -20.14
C ALA A 100 -8.33 26.46 -19.33
N SER A 101 -9.29 27.06 -18.60
CA SER A 101 -10.28 26.29 -17.83
C SER A 101 -11.27 25.54 -18.72
N LEU A 102 -11.67 26.12 -19.85
CA LEU A 102 -12.56 25.46 -20.82
C LEU A 102 -11.90 24.23 -21.47
N ILE A 103 -10.67 24.38 -21.96
CA ILE A 103 -9.93 23.27 -22.57
C ILE A 103 -9.73 22.15 -21.56
N TYR A 104 -9.38 22.52 -20.32
CA TYR A 104 -9.20 21.54 -19.25
C TYR A 104 -10.50 20.82 -18.88
N GLY A 105 -11.60 21.54 -18.70
CA GLY A 105 -12.90 20.94 -18.37
C GLY A 105 -13.34 19.92 -19.44
N LYS A 106 -13.08 20.20 -20.71
CA LYS A 106 -13.32 19.22 -21.79
C LYS A 106 -12.41 18.00 -21.70
N TYR A 107 -11.12 18.18 -21.43
CA TYR A 107 -10.20 17.06 -21.25
C TYR A 107 -10.59 16.17 -20.05
N GLN A 108 -10.92 16.79 -18.92
CA GLN A 108 -11.32 16.09 -17.70
C GLN A 108 -12.61 15.29 -17.92
N THR A 109 -13.63 15.88 -18.54
CA THR A 109 -14.89 15.18 -18.84
C THR A 109 -14.69 14.00 -19.80
N TYR A 110 -13.78 14.10 -20.77
CA TYR A 110 -13.43 12.96 -21.63
C TYR A 110 -12.84 11.81 -20.82
N GLN A 111 -11.87 12.10 -19.94
CA GLN A 111 -11.23 11.09 -19.11
C GLN A 111 -12.20 10.47 -18.08
N GLN A 112 -13.07 11.28 -17.47
CA GLN A 112 -14.14 10.78 -16.59
C GLN A 112 -15.10 9.84 -17.33
N ARG A 113 -15.47 10.16 -18.58
CA ARG A 113 -16.31 9.26 -19.39
C ARG A 113 -15.59 7.93 -19.68
N LYS A 114 -14.29 7.96 -19.93
CA LYS A 114 -13.49 6.73 -20.11
C LYS A 114 -13.46 5.90 -18.83
N LEU A 115 -13.21 6.54 -17.69
CA LEU A 115 -13.25 5.90 -16.37
C LEU A 115 -14.61 5.26 -16.08
N ASN A 116 -15.71 5.99 -16.30
CA ASN A 116 -17.07 5.48 -16.09
C ASN A 116 -17.38 4.29 -17.01
N LYS A 117 -16.88 4.29 -18.25
CA LYS A 117 -17.01 3.14 -19.16
C LYS A 117 -16.26 1.93 -18.62
N LEU A 118 -15.03 2.09 -18.14
CA LEU A 118 -14.25 1.00 -17.54
C LEU A 118 -14.94 0.44 -16.29
N LYS A 119 -15.44 1.30 -15.40
CA LYS A 119 -16.23 0.90 -14.23
C LYS A 119 -17.50 0.12 -14.63
N ALA A 120 -18.20 0.57 -15.67
CA ALA A 120 -19.37 -0.14 -16.18
C ALA A 120 -18.99 -1.52 -16.77
N ILE A 121 -17.86 -1.63 -17.46
CA ILE A 121 -17.34 -2.91 -17.97
C ILE A 121 -16.98 -3.83 -16.80
N HIS A 122 -16.31 -3.31 -15.77
CA HIS A 122 -15.97 -4.04 -14.55
C HIS A 122 -17.23 -4.62 -13.89
N GLN A 123 -18.25 -3.79 -13.67
CA GLN A 123 -19.51 -4.22 -13.08
C GLN A 123 -20.25 -5.25 -13.94
N LYS A 124 -20.22 -5.09 -15.27
CA LYS A 124 -20.80 -6.06 -16.20
C LYS A 124 -20.10 -7.41 -16.08
N LYS A 125 -18.77 -7.43 -16.01
CA LYS A 125 -17.97 -8.65 -15.88
C LYS A 125 -18.19 -9.35 -14.54
N LEU A 126 -18.29 -8.58 -13.46
CA LEU A 126 -18.63 -9.12 -12.14
C LEU A 126 -20.02 -9.77 -12.14
N ASN A 127 -21.00 -9.18 -12.82
CA ASN A 127 -22.34 -9.73 -12.94
C ASN A 127 -22.42 -10.94 -13.89
N GLU A 128 -21.58 -11.00 -14.91
CA GLU A 128 -21.43 -12.15 -15.80
C GLU A 128 -20.85 -13.34 -15.04
N LEU A 129 -19.77 -13.10 -14.27
CA LEU A 129 -19.20 -14.08 -13.35
C LEU A 129 -20.26 -14.62 -12.38
N LYS A 130 -21.01 -13.75 -11.70
CA LYS A 130 -22.11 -14.13 -10.79
C LYS A 130 -23.17 -15.05 -11.42
N LYS A 131 -23.37 -15.00 -12.73
CA LYS A 131 -24.35 -15.84 -13.44
C LYS A 131 -23.76 -17.19 -13.85
N GLU A 132 -22.48 -17.21 -14.23
CA GLU A 132 -21.81 -18.41 -14.74
C GLU A 132 -21.28 -19.31 -13.62
N THR A 133 -20.96 -18.75 -12.45
CA THR A 133 -20.33 -19.50 -11.35
C THR A 133 -21.28 -19.66 -10.17
N ASN A 134 -21.26 -20.83 -9.54
CA ASN A 134 -22.09 -21.13 -8.38
C ASN A 134 -21.65 -20.25 -7.17
N PHE A 135 -22.58 -19.85 -6.30
CA PHE A 135 -22.39 -18.79 -5.31
C PHE A 135 -21.14 -18.97 -4.43
N HIS A 136 -20.81 -20.21 -4.07
CA HIS A 136 -19.73 -20.54 -3.13
C HIS A 136 -18.31 -20.31 -3.68
N GLU A 137 -18.03 -20.55 -4.95
CA GLU A 137 -16.71 -20.27 -5.54
C GLU A 137 -16.49 -18.77 -5.77
N THR A 138 -17.59 -18.02 -5.84
CA THR A 138 -17.59 -16.63 -6.33
C THR A 138 -17.68 -15.61 -5.19
N ASN A 139 -18.13 -16.02 -4.00
CA ASN A 139 -18.39 -15.08 -2.90
C ASN A 139 -17.11 -14.35 -2.44
N SER A 140 -15.97 -15.05 -2.37
CA SER A 140 -14.67 -14.44 -2.01
C SER A 140 -14.19 -13.44 -3.07
N ILE A 141 -14.34 -13.78 -4.35
CA ILE A 141 -13.96 -12.91 -5.47
C ILE A 141 -14.87 -11.69 -5.51
N ILE A 142 -16.18 -11.88 -5.35
CA ILE A 142 -17.15 -10.79 -5.29
C ILE A 142 -16.84 -9.88 -4.11
N GLN A 143 -16.55 -10.41 -2.91
CA GLN A 143 -16.18 -9.56 -1.78
C GLN A 143 -14.91 -8.73 -2.07
N ARG A 144 -13.90 -9.32 -2.73
CA ARG A 144 -12.66 -8.59 -3.08
C ARG A 144 -12.90 -7.45 -4.09
N PHE A 145 -13.66 -7.71 -5.15
CA PHE A 145 -13.86 -6.74 -6.24
C PHE A 145 -15.09 -5.82 -6.04
N SER A 146 -16.09 -6.24 -5.26
CA SER A 146 -17.29 -5.45 -4.97
C SER A 146 -17.09 -4.45 -3.83
N SER A 147 -16.08 -4.63 -2.98
CA SER A 147 -15.83 -3.77 -1.82
C SER A 147 -14.83 -2.63 -2.09
N GLY A 148 -14.19 -2.61 -3.27
CA GLY A 148 -13.10 -1.70 -3.57
C GLY A 148 -13.46 -0.61 -4.57
N GLU A 149 -14.31 0.35 -4.16
CA GLU A 149 -14.45 1.63 -4.88
C GLU A 149 -14.05 2.85 -4.02
N ASP A 150 -13.84 2.72 -2.70
CA ASP A 150 -13.55 3.89 -1.84
C ASP A 150 -12.58 3.69 -0.64
N GLN A 151 -11.91 2.56 -0.48
CA GLN A 151 -10.89 2.42 0.59
C GLN A 151 -9.63 1.73 0.10
N SER A 152 -8.61 2.58 -0.10
CA SER A 152 -7.16 2.35 -0.17
C SER A 152 -6.68 1.09 -0.89
N ASP A 153 -5.82 1.29 -1.90
CA ASP A 153 -4.92 0.27 -2.48
C ASP A 153 -4.30 -0.66 -1.41
N ASP A 154 -4.03 -0.12 -0.21
CA ASP A 154 -3.51 -0.84 0.94
C ASP A 154 -4.46 -1.93 1.46
N ALA A 155 -5.78 -1.74 1.43
CA ALA A 155 -6.73 -2.75 1.93
C ALA A 155 -6.77 -4.00 1.04
N MET A 156 -6.72 -3.84 -0.29
CA MET A 156 -6.69 -4.98 -1.21
C MET A 156 -5.37 -5.76 -1.14
N ILE A 157 -4.26 -5.05 -0.91
CA ILE A 157 -2.93 -5.66 -0.73
C ILE A 157 -2.86 -6.37 0.63
N LEU A 158 -3.26 -5.69 1.71
CA LEU A 158 -3.28 -6.25 3.07
C LEU A 158 -4.17 -7.49 3.18
N ILE A 159 -5.32 -7.51 2.50
CA ILE A 159 -6.20 -8.69 2.48
C ILE A 159 -5.58 -9.86 1.71
N ASP A 160 -4.88 -9.61 0.60
CA ASP A 160 -4.23 -10.68 -0.17
C ASP A 160 -3.05 -11.29 0.60
N ASP A 161 -2.30 -10.43 1.31
CA ASP A 161 -1.20 -10.84 2.18
C ASP A 161 -1.69 -11.64 3.38
N GLU A 162 -2.76 -11.18 4.05
CA GLU A 162 -3.39 -11.91 5.17
C GLU A 162 -3.96 -13.27 4.71
N LEU A 163 -4.63 -13.32 3.55
CA LEU A 163 -5.13 -14.58 3.00
C LEU A 163 -3.99 -15.56 2.69
N LYS A 164 -2.89 -15.06 2.11
CA LYS A 164 -1.73 -15.88 1.79
C LYS A 164 -1.08 -16.46 3.04
N GLU A 165 -0.96 -15.67 4.11
CA GLU A 165 -0.49 -16.14 5.41
C GLU A 165 -1.39 -17.26 5.95
N LYS A 166 -2.72 -17.06 5.92
CA LYS A 166 -3.69 -18.09 6.35
C LYS A 166 -3.62 -19.37 5.52
N TYR A 167 -3.43 -19.28 4.20
CA TYR A 167 -3.25 -20.48 3.38
C TYR A 167 -1.97 -21.25 3.73
N SER A 168 -0.88 -20.54 4.01
CA SER A 168 0.39 -21.17 4.42
C SER A 168 0.25 -21.88 5.77
N GLU A 169 -0.48 -21.28 6.70
CA GLU A 169 -0.79 -21.83 8.02
C GLU A 169 -1.60 -23.13 7.92
N LEU A 170 -2.65 -23.13 7.09
CA LEU A 170 -3.44 -24.33 6.81
C LEU A 170 -2.61 -25.44 6.16
N GLN A 171 -1.69 -25.08 5.25
CA GLN A 171 -0.81 -26.05 4.62
C GLN A 171 0.17 -26.67 5.63
N ASN A 172 0.70 -25.87 6.57
CA ASN A 172 1.55 -26.37 7.65
C ASN A 172 0.79 -27.33 8.56
N LEU A 173 -0.43 -27.00 8.97
CA LEU A 173 -1.27 -27.89 9.78
C LEU A 173 -1.57 -29.22 9.06
N LYS A 174 -1.78 -29.17 7.74
CA LYS A 174 -1.95 -30.37 6.92
C LYS A 174 -0.69 -31.24 6.93
N ASN A 175 0.48 -30.64 6.73
CA ASN A 175 1.76 -31.37 6.74
C ASN A 175 2.04 -31.97 8.14
N GLU A 176 1.72 -31.26 9.22
CA GLU A 176 1.83 -31.76 10.60
C GLU A 176 0.92 -32.98 10.83
N LEU A 177 -0.31 -32.95 10.31
CA LEU A 177 -1.22 -34.10 10.39
C LEU A 177 -0.71 -35.30 9.60
N GLU A 178 -0.16 -35.09 8.41
CA GLU A 178 0.43 -36.17 7.61
C GLU A 178 1.62 -36.82 8.33
N ALA A 179 2.46 -36.02 9.01
CA ALA A 179 3.56 -36.51 9.82
C ALA A 179 3.08 -37.31 11.04
N LEU A 180 2.08 -36.82 11.78
CA LEU A 180 1.49 -37.54 12.92
C LEU A 180 0.86 -38.86 12.50
N LYS A 181 0.18 -38.89 11.35
CA LYS A 181 -0.41 -40.12 10.79
C LYS A 181 0.66 -41.14 10.36
N HIS A 182 1.79 -40.67 9.84
CA HIS A 182 2.89 -41.57 9.48
C HIS A 182 3.59 -42.15 10.72
N ASN A 183 3.77 -41.35 11.77
CA ASN A 183 4.33 -41.78 13.05
C ASN A 183 3.41 -42.77 13.79
N GLU A 184 2.09 -42.59 13.70
CA GLU A 184 1.09 -43.53 14.23
C GLU A 184 1.25 -44.96 13.72
N ASN A 185 1.56 -45.09 12.42
CA ASN A 185 1.70 -46.39 11.78
C ASN A 185 3.04 -47.08 12.12
N GLN A 186 4.04 -46.35 12.63
CA GLN A 186 5.39 -46.88 12.91
C GLN A 186 5.65 -47.14 14.40
N THR A 187 5.12 -46.31 15.28
CA THR A 187 5.34 -46.40 16.73
C THR A 187 4.06 -45.99 17.42
N GLY A 188 3.45 -46.92 18.17
CA GLY A 188 2.18 -46.69 18.88
C GLY A 188 2.14 -45.32 19.57
N LEU A 189 1.04 -44.63 19.34
CA LEU A 189 1.00 -43.17 19.38
C LEU A 189 1.05 -42.56 20.78
N ASN A 190 1.79 -41.45 20.94
CA ASN A 190 1.79 -40.67 22.18
C ASN A 190 0.56 -39.74 22.17
N LYS A 191 -0.43 -40.02 23.03
CA LYS A 191 -1.74 -39.34 23.07
C LYS A 191 -1.61 -37.82 23.28
N GLU A 192 -0.60 -37.41 24.03
CA GLU A 192 -0.32 -36.00 24.33
C GLU A 192 0.01 -35.17 23.08
N GLU A 193 0.76 -35.72 22.12
CA GLU A 193 1.13 -34.97 20.90
C GLU A 193 -0.08 -34.73 19.98
N LYS A 194 -1.03 -35.67 19.95
CA LYS A 194 -2.31 -35.48 19.26
C LYS A 194 -3.16 -34.41 19.92
N ASP A 195 -3.31 -34.46 21.24
CA ASP A 195 -4.12 -33.50 21.98
C ASP A 195 -3.58 -32.07 21.80
N VAL A 196 -2.25 -31.88 21.83
CA VAL A 196 -1.60 -30.57 21.55
C VAL A 196 -1.84 -30.09 20.12
N TRP A 197 -1.76 -30.99 19.13
CA TRP A 197 -2.05 -30.64 17.74
C TRP A 197 -3.53 -30.27 17.55
N PHE A 198 -4.45 -31.01 18.17
CA PHE A 198 -5.89 -30.71 18.13
C PHE A 198 -6.19 -29.35 18.76
N ASP A 199 -5.61 -29.03 19.92
CA ASP A 199 -5.76 -27.74 20.57
C ASP A 199 -5.25 -26.58 19.69
N LYS A 200 -4.13 -26.80 18.99
CA LYS A 200 -3.59 -25.83 18.01
C LYS A 200 -4.56 -25.59 16.85
N VAL A 201 -5.16 -26.65 16.29
CA VAL A 201 -6.15 -26.55 15.21
C VAL A 201 -7.43 -25.85 15.67
N ILE A 202 -7.92 -26.18 16.86
CA ILE A 202 -9.08 -25.52 17.47
C ILE A 202 -8.79 -24.04 17.71
N GLY A 203 -7.59 -23.70 18.18
CA GLY A 203 -7.13 -22.32 18.33
C GLY A 203 -7.17 -21.54 17.01
N VAL A 204 -6.64 -22.12 15.93
CA VAL A 204 -6.66 -21.51 14.60
C VAL A 204 -8.08 -21.31 14.08
N LEU A 205 -8.94 -22.34 14.18
CA LEU A 205 -10.33 -22.29 13.73
C LEU A 205 -11.20 -21.34 14.55
N ALA A 206 -10.88 -21.15 15.83
CA ALA A 206 -11.53 -20.18 16.70
C ALA A 206 -11.02 -18.73 16.48
N GLY A 207 -10.08 -18.50 15.56
CA GLY A 207 -9.50 -17.18 15.28
C GLY A 207 -8.46 -16.73 16.32
N GLY A 208 -7.93 -17.65 17.12
CA GLY A 208 -7.16 -17.39 18.33
C GLY A 208 -5.65 -17.35 18.17
N ASN A 209 -5.09 -17.02 16.99
CA ASN A 209 -3.62 -17.04 16.82
C ASN A 209 -2.92 -15.73 17.19
N ASP A 210 -3.60 -14.82 17.87
CA ASP A 210 -2.99 -13.67 18.53
C ASP A 210 -2.56 -13.99 19.98
N LEU A 211 -2.36 -15.27 20.35
CA LEU A 211 -1.87 -15.69 21.68
C LEU A 211 -0.51 -15.06 22.03
N ASP A 212 0.37 -14.87 21.05
CA ASP A 212 1.63 -14.15 21.24
C ASP A 212 1.45 -12.62 21.23
N LYS A 213 0.31 -12.14 20.73
CA LYS A 213 -0.07 -10.72 20.73
C LYS A 213 -0.94 -10.32 21.94
N LEU A 214 -1.27 -11.27 22.82
CA LEU A 214 -2.07 -11.01 24.01
C LEU A 214 -1.22 -10.35 25.12
N PRO A 215 -1.75 -9.31 25.79
CA PRO A 215 -1.09 -8.71 26.94
C PRO A 215 -0.90 -9.76 28.05
N LYS A 216 0.37 -10.11 28.36
CA LYS A 216 0.69 -11.06 29.44
C LYS A 216 0.65 -10.34 30.78
N PRO A 217 0.03 -10.89 31.84
CA PRO A 217 -0.01 -10.22 33.12
C PRO A 217 1.37 -10.16 33.78
N ILE A 218 1.63 -9.09 34.53
CA ILE A 218 2.88 -8.91 35.27
C ILE A 218 2.73 -9.57 36.63
N VAL A 219 3.37 -10.72 36.78
CA VAL A 219 3.51 -11.45 38.06
C VAL A 219 4.88 -11.14 38.65
N CYS A 220 4.92 -10.72 39.91
CA CYS A 220 6.19 -10.46 40.58
C CYS A 220 6.91 -11.79 40.89
N PRO A 221 8.19 -11.96 40.53
CA PRO A 221 8.93 -13.20 40.80
C PRO A 221 9.18 -13.42 42.30
N ASN A 222 9.26 -12.35 43.09
CA ASN A 222 9.58 -12.43 44.51
C ASN A 222 8.36 -12.78 45.39
N CYS A 223 7.21 -12.18 45.13
CA CYS A 223 6.01 -12.39 45.96
C CYS A 223 4.88 -13.16 45.26
N GLN A 224 5.03 -13.49 43.98
CA GLN A 224 4.05 -14.20 43.13
C GLN A 224 2.65 -13.57 43.09
N LYS A 225 2.47 -12.35 43.61
CA LYS A 225 1.21 -11.64 43.56
C LYS A 225 1.01 -11.01 42.19
N HIS A 226 -0.21 -11.16 41.68
CA HIS A 226 -0.66 -10.51 40.46
C HIS A 226 -0.77 -9.00 40.72
N SER A 227 -0.14 -8.19 39.88
CA SER A 227 -0.15 -6.73 40.03
C SER A 227 -1.40 -6.07 39.45
N GLY A 228 -2.23 -6.83 38.72
CA GLY A 228 -3.37 -6.30 37.96
C GLY A 228 -2.95 -5.53 36.69
N ALA A 229 -1.64 -5.41 36.43
CA ALA A 229 -1.08 -4.76 35.26
C ALA A 229 -0.66 -5.81 34.21
N TYR A 230 -0.69 -5.39 32.95
CA TYR A 230 -0.35 -6.23 31.81
C TYR A 230 0.85 -5.67 31.04
N ARG A 231 1.66 -6.56 30.46
CA ARG A 231 2.82 -6.25 29.62
C ARG A 231 2.36 -5.85 28.23
N ILE A 232 2.83 -4.69 27.77
CA ILE A 232 2.71 -4.25 26.38
C ILE A 232 3.85 -4.87 25.57
N LEU A 233 3.53 -5.43 24.41
CA LEU A 233 4.49 -6.10 23.55
C LEU A 233 5.51 -5.11 22.97
N GLY A 234 6.77 -5.53 22.87
CA GLY A 234 7.84 -4.77 22.24
C GLY A 234 8.40 -3.58 23.05
N LYS A 235 8.02 -3.41 24.32
CA LYS A 235 8.57 -2.36 25.20
C LYS A 235 9.27 -2.95 26.43
N PRO A 236 10.38 -2.34 26.88
CA PRO A 236 11.08 -2.78 28.09
C PRO A 236 10.17 -2.58 29.30
N LEU A 237 10.13 -3.59 30.18
CA LEU A 237 9.34 -3.55 31.39
C LEU A 237 10.19 -3.04 32.55
N LEU A 238 9.90 -1.82 33.01
CA LEU A 238 10.37 -1.29 34.29
C LEU A 238 9.19 -1.31 35.26
N PHE A 239 9.16 -2.32 36.13
CA PHE A 239 8.06 -2.54 37.06
C PHE A 239 8.55 -2.65 38.50
N ILE A 240 7.91 -1.93 39.41
CA ILE A 240 8.18 -2.03 40.85
C ILE A 240 6.95 -2.65 41.50
N CYS A 241 7.12 -3.80 42.14
CA CYS A 241 6.01 -4.49 42.79
C CYS A 241 5.46 -3.65 43.97
N PRO A 242 4.15 -3.38 44.04
CA PRO A 242 3.57 -2.60 45.15
C PRO A 242 3.57 -3.35 46.48
N TYR A 243 3.65 -4.70 46.45
CA TYR A 243 3.57 -5.54 47.65
C TYR A 243 4.93 -5.83 48.30
N CYS A 244 6.01 -5.93 47.51
CA CYS A 244 7.34 -6.30 48.02
C CYS A 244 8.46 -5.38 47.54
N GLN A 245 8.14 -4.32 46.78
CA GLN A 245 9.08 -3.32 46.26
C GLN A 245 10.22 -3.89 45.40
N TYR A 246 10.08 -5.14 44.94
CA TYR A 246 11.01 -5.78 44.04
C TYR A 246 10.96 -5.11 42.66
N LYS A 247 12.14 -4.75 42.13
CA LYS A 247 12.28 -4.06 40.85
C LYS A 247 12.57 -5.08 39.75
N ILE A 248 11.71 -5.09 38.74
CA ILE A 248 11.89 -5.82 37.49
C ILE A 248 12.40 -4.80 36.47
N GLY A 249 13.61 -5.01 35.96
CA GLY A 249 14.17 -4.24 34.85
C GLY A 249 14.75 -5.19 33.82
N GLU A 250 14.12 -5.28 32.65
CA GLU A 250 14.74 -5.89 31.47
C GLU A 250 15.64 -4.83 30.82
N ASN A 251 16.96 -5.08 30.77
CA ASN A 251 17.89 -4.25 30.02
C ASN A 251 17.65 -4.44 28.51
N THR A 252 17.68 -3.35 27.76
CA THR A 252 17.23 -3.16 26.35
C THR A 252 17.90 -4.02 25.26
N GLU A 253 18.61 -5.10 25.58
CA GLU A 253 19.36 -5.87 24.56
C GLU A 253 18.67 -7.14 24.01
N SER A 254 17.47 -7.50 24.48
CA SER A 254 16.88 -8.81 24.14
C SER A 254 15.48 -8.80 23.50
N VAL A 255 15.03 -7.68 22.90
CA VAL A 255 13.78 -7.69 22.11
C VAL A 255 13.98 -6.98 20.77
N LEU A 256 14.61 -7.69 19.84
CA LEU A 256 14.50 -7.47 18.40
C LEU A 256 14.06 -8.81 17.77
N PRO A 257 13.08 -8.81 16.84
CA PRO A 257 12.64 -10.03 16.15
C PRO A 257 13.82 -10.78 15.53
N GLN A 258 13.89 -12.09 15.77
CA GLN A 258 14.92 -12.98 15.23
C GLN A 258 14.70 -13.25 13.73
N GLU A 259 14.94 -12.25 12.89
CA GLU A 259 15.17 -12.43 11.45
C GLU A 259 16.18 -11.35 11.03
N GLN A 260 17.48 -11.68 11.00
CA GLN A 260 18.54 -11.02 10.17
C GLN A 260 20.00 -11.36 10.55
N GLN A 261 20.29 -12.22 11.54
CA GLN A 261 21.69 -12.48 11.94
C GLN A 261 22.41 -13.64 11.24
N TYR A 262 21.84 -14.24 10.18
CA TYR A 262 22.50 -15.35 9.47
C TYR A 262 23.39 -14.96 8.29
N GLU A 263 23.47 -13.69 7.86
CA GLU A 263 24.27 -13.32 6.67
C GLU A 263 25.52 -12.47 6.94
N THR A 264 25.62 -11.71 8.04
CA THR A 264 26.74 -10.77 8.20
C THR A 264 28.03 -11.38 8.80
N LYS A 265 27.99 -12.63 9.31
CA LYS A 265 29.15 -13.24 10.00
C LYS A 265 30.14 -13.99 9.10
N LYS A 266 29.95 -13.99 7.77
CA LYS A 266 30.87 -14.63 6.81
C LYS A 266 31.82 -13.68 6.07
N GLU A 267 31.58 -12.37 6.09
CA GLU A 267 32.44 -11.41 5.36
C GLU A 267 33.50 -10.72 6.22
N GLN A 268 33.37 -10.71 7.56
CA GLN A 268 34.32 -10.01 8.45
C GLN A 268 35.46 -10.89 9.00
N SER A 269 35.49 -12.20 8.68
CA SER A 269 36.58 -13.10 9.12
C SER A 269 37.71 -13.28 8.08
N THR A 270 37.66 -12.58 6.94
CA THR A 270 38.66 -12.75 5.87
C THR A 270 39.64 -11.55 5.73
N GLU A 271 39.38 -10.40 6.34
CA GLU A 271 40.16 -9.17 6.06
C GLU A 271 41.09 -8.68 7.19
N SER A 272 41.09 -9.35 8.35
CA SER A 272 41.88 -8.89 9.53
C SER A 272 43.15 -9.71 9.83
N GLN A 273 43.65 -10.53 8.90
CA GLN A 273 44.86 -11.34 9.08
C GLN A 273 46.04 -10.98 8.18
N SER A 274 46.04 -9.82 7.51
CA SER A 274 47.10 -9.44 6.55
C SER A 274 47.91 -8.19 6.91
N ILE A 275 47.75 -7.58 8.08
CA ILE A 275 48.51 -6.36 8.46
C ILE A 275 49.09 -6.46 9.88
N GLU A 276 49.84 -7.51 10.17
CA GLU A 276 50.74 -7.54 11.34
C GLU A 276 51.99 -8.38 11.05
N ASN A 277 52.67 -8.04 9.96
CA ASN A 277 54.03 -8.53 9.64
C ASN A 277 54.69 -7.61 8.61
N GLN A 278 55.35 -6.52 9.05
CA GLN A 278 56.53 -5.94 8.39
C GLN A 278 57.15 -4.78 9.19
N SER A 279 58.43 -4.95 9.56
CA SER A 279 59.49 -3.95 9.83
C SER A 279 59.25 -2.93 10.95
N THR A 280 60.01 -2.83 12.06
CA THR A 280 61.47 -2.96 12.26
C THR A 280 62.31 -2.32 11.16
N ASP A 281 62.63 -1.03 11.30
CA ASP A 281 64.02 -0.51 11.28
C ASP A 281 64.08 1.03 11.29
N LYS A 282 65.02 1.54 12.10
CA LYS A 282 65.52 2.92 12.28
C LYS A 282 64.73 3.92 13.11
#